data_AF-A0AAV6I8Q9-F1
#
_entry.id   AF-A0AAV6I8Q9-F1
#
_cell.length_a   1.000
_cell.length_b   1.000
_cell.length_c   1.000
_cell.angle_alpha   90.00
_cell.angle_beta   90.00
_cell.angle_gamma   90.00
#
_symmetry.space_group_name_H-M   'P 1'
#
loop_
_entity.id
_entity.type
_entity.pdbx_description
1 polymer ?
#
loop_
_entity_poly.entity_id
_entity_poly.type
_entity_poly.pdbx_seq_one_letter_code
_entity_poly.pdbx_strand_id
1 'polypeptide(L)'
;MAPKMYQGSSNGKVGRIVLAAAAKHLTPVALELGGKCPVIVDSDINLTIDALKLELEKFFGKVPLISEDLSRIVSSNHFARLTKILDEDKVDNIEESFGVINSGEKPFVAFLFTNNKTLKEKFMRNVSAGGLLINDIALHVIITLS
;
A
#
# COMPACT_ATOMS: atom_id res chain seq x y z
N MET A 1 -17.49 18.37 19.81
CA MET A 1 -17.37 16.94 20.16
C MET A 1 -16.50 16.29 19.10
N ALA A 2 -15.42 15.59 19.49
CA ALA A 2 -14.52 14.96 18.52
C ALA A 2 -15.16 13.69 17.92
N PRO A 3 -14.95 13.40 16.63
CA PRO A 3 -15.44 12.17 16.01
C PRO A 3 -14.82 10.94 16.67
N LYS A 4 -15.59 9.86 16.80
CA LYS A 4 -15.06 8.58 17.29
C LYS A 4 -14.38 7.83 16.15
N MET A 5 -13.23 7.22 16.41
CA MET A 5 -12.44 6.53 15.38
C MET A 5 -12.58 5.01 15.52
N TYR A 6 -12.72 4.31 14.38
CA TYR A 6 -12.68 2.86 14.29
C TYR A 6 -11.65 2.44 13.24
N GLN A 7 -10.75 1.54 13.61
CA GLN A 7 -9.79 0.92 12.69
C GLN A 7 -10.16 -0.55 12.48
N GLY A 8 -10.15 -1.02 11.23
CA GLY A 8 -10.61 -2.36 10.91
C GLY A 8 -10.16 -2.90 9.56
N SER A 9 -10.60 -4.13 9.27
CA SER A 9 -10.20 -4.87 8.06
C SER A 9 -10.80 -4.27 6.77
N SER A 10 -10.09 -4.45 5.64
CA SER A 10 -10.42 -3.89 4.33
C SER A 10 -11.80 -4.28 3.79
N ASN A 11 -12.27 -5.51 4.10
CA ASN A 11 -13.59 -6.02 3.72
C ASN A 11 -14.75 -5.11 4.18
N GLY A 12 -14.52 -4.24 5.19
CA GLY A 12 -15.47 -3.21 5.60
C GLY A 12 -16.77 -3.78 6.19
N LYS A 13 -16.89 -5.09 6.37
CA LYS A 13 -18.06 -5.74 6.99
C LYS A 13 -18.32 -5.19 8.38
N VAL A 14 -17.28 -5.12 9.21
CA VAL A 14 -17.40 -4.58 10.57
C VAL A 14 -17.54 -3.06 10.55
N GLY A 15 -16.83 -2.36 9.66
CA GLY A 15 -16.98 -0.92 9.48
C GLY A 15 -18.42 -0.49 9.17
N ARG A 16 -19.12 -1.25 8.31
CA ARG A 16 -20.55 -1.02 8.01
C ARG A 16 -21.45 -1.19 9.22
N ILE A 17 -21.17 -2.17 10.08
CA ILE A 17 -21.92 -2.38 11.33
C ILE A 17 -21.70 -1.21 12.29
N VAL A 18 -20.45 -0.77 12.46
CA VAL A 18 -20.10 0.38 13.30
C VAL A 18 -20.78 1.65 12.81
N LEU A 19 -20.74 1.92 11.50
CA LEU A 19 -21.41 3.08 10.90
C LEU A 19 -22.93 3.04 11.12
N ALA A 20 -23.56 1.88 10.89
CA ALA A 20 -25.01 1.72 11.09
C ALA A 20 -25.42 1.95 12.55
N ALA A 21 -24.60 1.52 13.51
CA ALA A 21 -24.85 1.78 14.93
C ALA A 21 -24.65 3.26 15.28
N ALA A 22 -23.60 3.91 14.77
CA ALA A 22 -23.31 5.32 15.03
C ALA A 22 -24.37 6.27 14.43
N ALA A 23 -24.90 5.95 13.24
CA ALA A 23 -25.93 6.72 12.55
C ALA A 23 -27.22 6.85 13.38
N LYS A 24 -27.60 5.80 14.15
CA LYS A 24 -28.77 5.83 15.05
C LYS A 24 -28.68 6.91 16.14
N HIS A 25 -27.46 7.34 16.46
CA HIS A 25 -27.18 8.33 17.50
C HIS A 25 -26.56 9.61 16.93
N LEU A 26 -26.61 9.83 15.61
CA LEU A 26 -25.99 10.97 14.92
C LEU A 26 -24.53 11.20 15.35
N THR A 27 -23.83 10.11 15.68
CA THR A 27 -22.46 10.18 16.18
C THR A 27 -21.52 10.18 14.98
N PRO A 28 -20.72 11.24 14.76
CA PRO A 28 -19.74 11.26 13.69
C PRO A 28 -18.65 10.21 13.98
N VAL A 29 -18.35 9.38 12.98
CA VAL A 29 -17.31 8.36 13.06
C VAL A 29 -16.34 8.45 11.88
N ALA A 30 -15.06 8.25 12.15
CA ALA A 30 -14.03 8.03 11.14
C ALA A 30 -13.72 6.52 11.07
N LEU A 31 -13.72 5.95 9.86
CA LEU A 31 -13.40 4.54 9.62
C LEU A 31 -12.07 4.45 8.86
N GLU A 32 -11.01 3.95 9.52
CA GLU A 32 -9.77 3.55 8.85
C GLU A 32 -9.88 2.06 8.53
N LEU A 33 -10.28 1.76 7.30
CA LEU A 33 -10.34 0.39 6.82
C LEU A 33 -9.06 0.10 6.04
N GLY A 34 -8.52 -1.10 6.20
CA GLY A 34 -7.37 -1.53 5.40
C GLY A 34 -7.68 -1.54 3.89
N GLY A 35 -6.66 -1.83 3.09
CA GLY A 35 -6.79 -2.02 1.65
C GLY A 35 -5.47 -2.49 1.09
N LYS A 36 -5.48 -3.14 -0.08
CA LYS A 36 -4.22 -3.40 -0.79
C LYS A 36 -3.67 -2.07 -1.29
N CYS A 37 -2.36 -1.85 -1.13
CA CYS A 37 -1.65 -0.72 -1.72
C CYS A 37 -0.85 -1.22 -2.93
N PRO A 38 -1.41 -1.16 -4.16
CA PRO A 38 -0.75 -1.69 -5.34
C PRO A 38 0.49 -0.88 -5.68
N VAL A 39 1.54 -1.58 -6.13
CA VAL A 39 2.79 -0.98 -6.62
C VAL A 39 2.99 -1.42 -8.05
N ILE A 40 3.06 -0.44 -8.95
CA ILE A 40 3.36 -0.65 -10.36
C ILE A 40 4.81 -0.22 -10.61
N VAL A 41 5.61 -1.08 -11.24
CA VAL A 41 7.00 -0.79 -11.60
C VAL A 41 7.15 -0.94 -13.11
N ASP A 42 7.53 0.13 -13.78
CA ASP A 42 7.89 0.13 -15.20
C ASP A 42 9.22 -0.60 -15.42
N SER A 43 9.33 -1.29 -16.54
CA SER A 43 10.54 -1.99 -16.98
C SER A 43 11.76 -1.08 -17.15
N ASP A 44 11.54 0.21 -17.42
CA ASP A 44 12.60 1.22 -17.55
C ASP A 44 13.13 1.72 -16.21
N ILE A 45 12.46 1.37 -15.11
CA ILE A 45 12.93 1.61 -13.76
C ILE A 45 13.78 0.43 -13.33
N ASN A 46 15.09 0.66 -13.40
CA ASN A 46 16.00 -0.03 -12.52
C ASN A 46 15.84 0.59 -11.13
N LEU A 47 14.81 0.18 -10.40
CA LEU A 47 14.82 0.19 -8.94
C LEU A 47 16.00 -0.71 -8.61
N THR A 48 17.20 -0.15 -8.59
CA THR A 48 18.38 -0.93 -8.31
C THR A 48 18.10 -1.58 -6.98
N ILE A 49 18.09 -2.92 -6.97
CA ILE A 49 17.96 -3.69 -5.73
C ILE A 49 18.95 -3.12 -4.70
N ASP A 50 20.07 -2.54 -5.16
CA ASP A 50 21.05 -1.81 -4.38
C ASP A 50 20.50 -0.56 -3.66
N ALA A 51 19.62 0.24 -4.28
CA ALA A 51 18.98 1.37 -3.60
C ALA A 51 18.01 0.90 -2.50
N LEU A 52 17.22 -0.14 -2.78
CA LEU A 52 16.35 -0.75 -1.77
C LEU A 52 17.15 -1.39 -0.63
N LYS A 53 18.20 -2.14 -0.96
CA LYS A 53 19.14 -2.71 0.01
C LYS A 53 19.80 -1.63 0.85
N LEU A 54 20.26 -0.54 0.23
CA LEU A 54 20.89 0.57 0.93
C LEU A 54 19.92 1.20 1.95
N GLU A 55 18.66 1.40 1.57
CA GLU A 55 17.67 1.96 2.49
C GLU A 55 17.33 0.98 3.62
N LEU A 56 17.18 -0.32 3.31
CA LEU A 56 17.01 -1.36 4.33
C LEU A 56 18.22 -1.45 5.27
N GLU A 57 19.45 -1.30 4.76
CA GLU A 57 20.67 -1.26 5.57
C GLU A 57 20.75 0.01 6.43
N LYS A 58 20.25 1.16 5.98
CA LYS A 58 20.15 2.36 6.82
C LYS A 58 19.17 2.17 7.97
N PHE A 59 18.03 1.55 7.70
CA PHE A 59 16.96 1.34 8.70
C PHE A 59 17.27 0.21 9.68
N PHE A 60 17.74 -0.94 9.19
CA PHE A 60 17.93 -2.15 9.99
C PHE A 60 19.40 -2.55 10.18
N GLY A 61 20.34 -1.78 9.64
CA GLY A 61 21.75 -2.12 9.64
C GLY A 61 22.12 -3.21 8.63
N LYS A 62 23.42 -3.52 8.53
CA LYS A 62 23.96 -4.55 7.62
C LYS A 62 23.47 -5.97 7.91
N VAL A 63 22.98 -6.21 9.13
CA VAL A 63 22.43 -7.49 9.56
C VAL A 63 21.03 -7.22 10.12
N PRO A 64 19.99 -7.14 9.27
CA PRO A 64 18.65 -6.77 9.71
C PRO A 64 18.09 -7.64 10.84
N LEU A 65 18.45 -8.94 10.86
CA LEU A 65 17.98 -9.91 11.85
C LEU A 65 18.34 -9.60 13.32
N ILE A 66 19.35 -8.76 13.54
CA ILE A 66 19.76 -8.33 14.89
C ILE A 66 19.26 -6.94 15.25
N SER A 67 18.64 -6.21 14.31
CA SER A 67 18.08 -4.89 14.58
C SER A 67 16.97 -5.00 15.60
N GLU A 68 17.00 -4.12 16.60
CA GLU A 68 15.91 -3.96 17.58
C GLU A 68 14.64 -3.41 16.90
N ASP A 69 14.80 -2.69 15.79
CA ASP A 69 13.73 -2.12 14.99
C ASP A 69 13.10 -3.13 14.01
N LEU A 70 13.75 -4.27 13.74
CA LEU A 70 13.17 -5.30 12.89
C LEU A 70 12.11 -6.10 13.66
N SER A 71 10.84 -5.80 13.38
CA SER A 71 9.71 -6.57 13.92
C SER A 71 9.82 -8.05 13.52
N ARG A 72 9.90 -8.95 14.52
CA ARG A 72 10.25 -10.37 14.34
C ARG A 72 9.16 -11.27 13.75
N ILE A 73 8.12 -10.72 13.13
CA ILE A 73 7.00 -11.50 12.58
C ILE A 73 7.21 -11.78 11.09
N VAL A 74 8.35 -12.40 10.75
CA VAL A 74 8.58 -12.97 9.42
C VAL A 74 8.77 -14.47 9.56
N SER A 75 7.64 -15.20 9.58
CA SER A 75 7.64 -16.65 9.38
C SER A 75 7.95 -16.95 7.91
N SER A 76 8.57 -18.10 7.63
CA SER A 76 8.68 -18.65 6.27
C SER A 76 7.32 -18.72 5.56
N ASN A 77 6.23 -18.90 6.31
CA ASN A 77 4.87 -18.89 5.78
C ASN A 77 4.42 -17.49 5.31
N HIS A 78 4.84 -16.42 6.00
CA HIS A 78 4.57 -15.05 5.56
C HIS A 78 5.36 -14.73 4.28
N PHE A 79 6.63 -15.14 4.24
CA PHE A 79 7.46 -14.99 3.04
C PHE A 79 6.88 -15.74 1.84
N ALA A 80 6.53 -17.01 2.00
CA ALA A 80 5.93 -17.81 0.93
C ALA A 80 4.61 -17.21 0.41
N ARG A 81 3.79 -16.66 1.31
CA ARG A 81 2.56 -15.95 0.93
C ARG A 81 2.85 -14.68 0.15
N LEU A 82 3.87 -13.90 0.55
CA LEU A 82 4.28 -12.69 -0.19
C LEU A 82 4.78 -13.02 -1.59
N THR A 83 5.66 -14.02 -1.72
CA THR A 83 6.17 -14.46 -3.03
C THR A 83 5.04 -14.91 -3.95
N LYS A 84 4.08 -15.67 -3.41
CA LYS A 84 2.92 -16.12 -4.18
C LYS A 84 2.08 -14.94 -4.70
N ILE A 85 1.83 -13.93 -3.86
CA ILE A 85 1.10 -12.71 -4.28
C ILE A 85 1.88 -11.95 -5.36
N LEU A 86 3.21 -11.85 -5.23
CA LEU A 86 4.06 -11.17 -6.21
C LEU A 86 4.10 -11.89 -7.57
N ASP A 87 3.93 -13.20 -7.60
CA ASP A 87 3.91 -13.98 -8.84
C ASP A 87 2.52 -14.04 -9.49
N GLU A 88 1.44 -14.07 -8.71
CA GLU A 88 0.06 -14.13 -9.21
C GLU A 88 -0.42 -12.81 -9.85
N ASP A 89 0.08 -11.66 -9.39
CA ASP A 89 -0.36 -10.33 -9.83
C ASP A 89 0.56 -9.70 -10.92
N LYS A 90 1.40 -10.50 -11.59
CA LYS A 90 2.21 -10.03 -12.73
C LYS A 90 1.32 -9.76 -13.95
N VAL A 91 1.45 -8.57 -14.52
CA VAL A 91 0.70 -8.15 -15.72
C VAL A 91 1.70 -7.83 -16.83
N ASP A 92 1.50 -8.38 -18.03
CA ASP A 92 2.39 -8.17 -19.18
C ASP A 92 2.31 -6.74 -19.74
N ASN A 93 1.19 -6.05 -19.48
CA ASN A 93 0.95 -4.68 -19.89
C ASN A 93 0.65 -3.79 -18.69
N ILE A 94 1.46 -2.76 -18.50
CA ILE A 94 1.34 -1.81 -17.40
C ILE A 94 0.01 -1.04 -17.40
N GLU A 95 -0.63 -0.84 -18.56
CA GLU A 95 -1.92 -0.14 -18.64
C GLU A 95 -3.09 -1.02 -18.19
N GLU A 96 -2.99 -2.34 -18.36
CA GLU A 96 -3.99 -3.29 -17.86
C GLU A 96 -4.01 -3.32 -16.33
N SER A 97 -2.87 -3.05 -15.68
CA SER A 97 -2.77 -2.97 -14.23
C SER A 97 -3.70 -1.90 -13.63
N PHE A 98 -4.01 -0.81 -14.36
CA PHE A 98 -4.96 0.21 -13.89
C PHE A 98 -6.37 -0.36 -13.77
N GLY A 99 -6.78 -1.19 -14.74
CA GLY A 99 -8.07 -1.88 -14.72
C GLY A 99 -8.16 -2.84 -13.53
N VAL A 100 -7.10 -3.61 -13.29
CA VAL A 100 -7.03 -4.52 -12.13
C VAL A 100 -7.18 -3.75 -10.82
N ILE A 101 -6.45 -2.65 -10.65
CA ILE A 101 -6.51 -1.81 -9.44
C ILE A 101 -7.94 -1.27 -9.22
N ASN A 102 -8.55 -0.71 -10.27
CA ASN A 102 -9.88 -0.12 -10.17
C ASN A 102 -11.01 -1.15 -10.00
N SER A 103 -10.79 -2.40 -10.42
CA SER A 103 -11.77 -3.48 -10.25
C SER A 103 -11.87 -4.00 -8.81
N GLY A 104 -10.83 -3.74 -8.00
CA GLY A 104 -10.77 -4.15 -6.60
C GLY A 104 -11.40 -3.14 -5.63
N GLU A 105 -11.21 -3.38 -4.33
CA GLU A 105 -11.49 -2.35 -3.31
C GLU A 105 -10.58 -1.14 -3.54
N LYS A 106 -11.15 0.07 -3.47
CA LYS A 106 -10.39 1.31 -3.69
C LYS A 106 -9.17 1.37 -2.77
N PRO A 107 -7.94 1.41 -3.31
CA PRO A 107 -6.73 1.48 -2.50
C PRO A 107 -6.65 2.75 -1.65
N PHE A 108 -6.06 2.63 -0.47
CA PHE A 108 -5.69 3.79 0.33
C PHE A 108 -4.59 4.59 -0.38
N VAL A 109 -3.56 3.91 -0.88
CA VAL A 109 -2.48 4.50 -1.67
C VAL A 109 -2.14 3.58 -2.84
N ALA A 110 -1.85 4.14 -4.01
CA ALA A 110 -1.28 3.42 -5.14
C ALA A 110 0.06 4.06 -5.55
N PHE A 111 1.04 3.23 -5.88
CA PHE A 111 2.40 3.64 -6.23
C PHE A 111 2.71 3.33 -7.69
N LEU A 112 3.37 4.26 -8.37
CA LEU A 112 3.91 4.07 -9.71
C LEU A 112 5.40 4.44 -9.73
N PHE A 113 6.24 3.52 -10.18
CA PHE A 113 7.63 3.77 -10.49
C PHE A 113 7.81 3.76 -12.00
N THR A 114 8.12 4.90 -12.61
CA THR A 114 8.39 5.03 -14.06
C THR A 114 9.20 6.28 -14.39
N ASN A 115 10.03 6.24 -15.44
CA ASN A 115 10.60 7.45 -16.04
C ASN A 115 9.72 7.99 -17.19
N ASN A 116 8.73 7.23 -17.65
CA ASN A 116 7.83 7.59 -18.73
C ASN A 116 6.79 8.63 -18.30
N LYS A 117 6.90 9.85 -18.81
CA LYS A 117 5.97 10.96 -18.52
C LYS A 117 4.53 10.66 -18.91
N THR A 118 4.32 10.02 -20.06
CA THR A 118 2.97 9.65 -20.53
C THR A 118 2.32 8.66 -19.58
N LEU A 119 3.09 7.70 -19.05
CA LEU A 119 2.57 6.73 -18.11
C LEU A 119 2.20 7.38 -16.76
N LYS A 120 2.98 8.37 -16.30
CA LYS A 120 2.61 9.17 -15.11
C LYS A 120 1.26 9.85 -15.30
N GLU A 121 1.04 10.50 -16.44
CA GLU A 121 -0.23 11.14 -16.74
C GLU A 121 -1.39 10.13 -16.81
N LYS A 122 -1.18 9.00 -17.48
CA LYS A 122 -2.19 7.95 -17.57
C LYS A 122 -2.54 7.38 -16.19
N PHE A 123 -1.55 7.15 -15.33
CA PHE A 123 -1.78 6.68 -13.98
C PHE A 123 -2.59 7.68 -13.15
N MET A 124 -2.21 8.96 -13.16
CA MET A 124 -2.95 10.01 -12.44
C MET A 124 -4.39 10.17 -12.92
N ARG A 125 -4.65 9.96 -14.22
CA ARG A 125 -6.00 10.07 -14.80
C ARG A 125 -6.85 8.83 -14.59
N ASN A 126 -6.25 7.65 -14.60
CA ASN A 126 -6.99 6.40 -14.68
C ASN A 126 -7.01 5.60 -13.38
N VAL A 127 -6.12 5.84 -12.41
CA VAL A 127 -6.11 5.08 -11.14
C VAL A 127 -6.84 5.85 -10.04
N SER A 128 -7.82 5.21 -9.41
CA SER A 128 -8.54 5.78 -8.27
C SER A 128 -8.00 5.24 -6.95
N ALA A 129 -7.39 6.10 -6.13
CA ALA A 129 -6.91 5.76 -4.78
C ALA A 129 -7.16 6.92 -3.80
N GLY A 130 -6.92 6.71 -2.50
CA GLY A 130 -6.87 7.78 -1.50
C GLY A 130 -5.64 8.70 -1.68
N GLY A 131 -4.53 8.14 -2.16
CA GLY A 131 -3.32 8.86 -2.56
C GLY A 131 -2.61 8.19 -3.74
N LEU A 132 -1.96 8.98 -4.57
CA LEU A 132 -1.16 8.53 -5.71
C LEU A 132 0.28 9.02 -5.53
N LEU A 133 1.23 8.10 -5.58
CA LEU A 133 2.66 8.41 -5.40
C LEU A 133 3.45 7.94 -6.61
N ILE A 134 4.36 8.80 -7.09
CA ILE A 134 5.15 8.52 -8.29
C ILE A 134 6.63 8.69 -7.97
N ASN A 135 7.43 7.63 -8.19
CA ASN A 135 8.87 7.59 -7.92
C ASN A 135 9.26 7.99 -6.50
N ASP A 136 8.34 7.87 -5.54
CA ASP A 136 8.57 8.20 -4.15
C ASP A 136 8.55 6.91 -3.32
N ILE A 137 9.68 6.63 -2.68
CA ILE A 137 9.90 5.48 -1.81
C ILE A 137 9.53 5.84 -0.35
N ALA A 138 9.41 7.13 -0.02
CA ALA A 138 9.47 7.65 1.35
C ALA A 138 8.23 7.40 2.21
N LEU A 139 7.16 6.82 1.68
CA LEU A 139 5.87 6.79 2.38
C LEU A 139 5.53 5.50 3.14
N HIS A 140 6.49 4.60 3.38
CA HIS A 140 6.29 3.52 4.36
C HIS A 140 6.78 3.86 5.79
N VAL A 141 7.42 5.01 6.03
CA VAL A 141 7.90 5.38 7.39
C VAL A 141 7.16 6.56 8.00
N ILE A 142 6.55 7.45 7.20
CA ILE A 142 5.94 8.69 7.74
C ILE A 142 4.50 8.47 8.25
N ILE A 143 3.74 7.49 7.74
CA ILE A 143 2.34 7.27 8.17
C ILE A 143 2.23 6.43 9.47
N THR A 144 3.31 5.79 9.94
CA THR A 144 3.29 4.98 11.17
C THR A 144 3.87 5.72 12.39
N LEU A 145 4.32 6.97 12.24
CA LEU A 145 4.97 7.76 13.29
C LEU A 145 4.23 9.07 13.65
N SER A 146 2.93 9.15 13.39
CA SER A 146 2.07 10.26 13.86
C SER A 146 1.01 9.76 14.85
#